data_AF-A0A7X3R2Y3-F1
#
_entry.id   AF-A0A7X3R2Y3-F1
#
_cell.length_a   1.000
_cell.length_b   1.000
_cell.length_c   1.000
_cell.angle_alpha   90.00
_cell.angle_beta   90.00
_cell.angle_gamma   90.00
#
_symmetry.space_group_name_H-M   'P 1'
#
loop_
_entity.id
_entity.type
_entity.pdbx_description
1 polymer ?
#
loop_
_entity_poly.entity_id
_entity_poly.type
_entity_poly.pdbx_seq_one_letter_code
_entity_poly.pdbx_strand_id
1 'polypeptide(L)'
;MTDPRQNVAGVRFRNAGPIEYFHAAGMRLEVGESVIVETSRGPELARIVIAPDQVVVNELGEDNLHPILRLATEDDLVHASDLAARAEELLPEARRIAEEAGLEGRVDRAEFTLDGER
;
A
#
# COMPACT_ATOMS: atom_id res chain seq x y z
N MET A 1 -13.73 -26.39 4.62
CA MET A 1 -13.21 -25.45 3.61
C MET A 1 -13.46 -24.06 4.16
N THR A 2 -12.41 -23.37 4.59
CA THR A 2 -12.52 -21.99 5.08
C THR A 2 -12.75 -21.10 3.86
N ASP A 3 -13.76 -20.25 3.92
CA ASP A 3 -14.08 -19.31 2.84
C ASP A 3 -12.87 -18.37 2.66
N PRO A 4 -12.31 -18.19 1.44
CA PRO A 4 -11.16 -17.32 1.20
C PRO A 4 -11.44 -15.84 1.54
N ARG A 5 -12.71 -15.46 1.74
CA ARG A 5 -13.12 -14.14 2.19
C ARG A 5 -13.14 -14.04 3.73
N GLN A 6 -13.15 -15.17 4.45
CA GLN A 6 -12.86 -15.17 5.87
C GLN A 6 -11.36 -15.02 6.04
N ASN A 7 -10.92 -13.75 6.19
CA ASN A 7 -9.60 -13.29 6.62
C ASN A 7 -9.03 -12.22 5.68
N VAL A 8 -9.70 -11.08 5.62
CA VAL A 8 -9.38 -9.95 4.76
C VAL A 8 -9.16 -8.73 5.63
N ALA A 9 -8.05 -8.02 5.47
CA ALA A 9 -7.82 -6.76 6.16
C ALA A 9 -7.95 -5.59 5.17
N GLY A 10 -8.46 -4.47 5.66
CA GLY A 10 -8.43 -3.20 4.94
C GLY A 10 -7.16 -2.44 5.28
N VAL A 11 -6.42 -2.03 4.26
CA VAL A 11 -5.18 -1.26 4.40
C VAL A 11 -5.32 0.12 3.75
N ARG A 12 -4.46 1.04 4.19
CA ARG A 12 -4.20 2.30 3.52
C ARG A 12 -2.71 2.49 3.35
N PHE A 13 -2.31 2.90 2.15
CA PHE A 13 -0.94 3.32 1.87
C PHE A 13 -0.65 4.75 2.38
N ARG A 14 -1.70 5.56 2.61
CA ARG A 14 -1.60 6.97 2.99
C ARG A 14 -2.70 7.36 3.99
N ASN A 15 -2.43 8.37 4.83
CA ASN A 15 -3.37 8.83 5.86
C ASN A 15 -4.78 9.18 5.35
N ALA A 16 -4.92 9.69 4.12
CA ALA A 16 -6.21 10.07 3.52
C ALA A 16 -6.49 9.34 2.19
N GLY A 17 -5.91 8.15 1.98
CA GLY A 17 -6.11 7.36 0.77
C GLY A 17 -7.38 6.49 0.77
N PRO A 18 -7.74 5.91 -0.39
CA PRO A 18 -8.76 4.86 -0.45
C PRO A 18 -8.34 3.67 0.43
N ILE A 19 -9.33 2.95 0.94
CA ILE A 19 -9.09 1.68 1.64
C ILE A 19 -9.08 0.59 0.59
N GLU A 20 -8.00 -0.19 0.57
CA GLU A 20 -7.85 -1.36 -0.30
C GLU A 20 -7.83 -2.62 0.55
N TYR A 21 -8.38 -3.72 0.02
CA TYR A 21 -8.55 -4.95 0.77
C TYR A 21 -7.52 -5.98 0.35
N PHE A 22 -6.92 -6.64 1.33
CA PHE A 22 -5.87 -7.64 1.12
C PHE A 22 -6.18 -8.89 1.93
N HIS A 23 -5.76 -10.05 1.40
CA HIS A 23 -5.89 -11.31 2.09
C HIS A 23 -4.86 -11.39 3.23
N ALA A 24 -5.31 -11.53 4.48
CA ALA A 24 -4.45 -11.51 5.65
C ALA A 24 -3.66 -12.82 5.89
N ALA A 25 -3.80 -13.82 5.01
CA ALA A 25 -2.96 -15.03 4.97
C ALA A 25 -2.84 -15.83 6.28
N GLY A 26 -3.85 -15.74 7.12
CA GLY A 26 -3.99 -16.36 8.44
C GLY A 26 -3.40 -15.53 9.59
N MET A 27 -2.86 -14.35 9.32
CA MET A 27 -2.23 -13.49 10.31
C MET A 27 -3.28 -12.79 11.19
N ARG A 28 -2.95 -12.64 12.47
CA ARG A 28 -3.66 -11.72 13.36
C ARG A 28 -3.04 -10.34 13.17
N LEU A 29 -3.86 -9.39 12.77
CA LEU A 29 -3.45 -8.02 12.47
C LEU A 29 -4.39 -7.06 13.19
N GLU A 30 -3.82 -6.03 13.80
CA GLU A 30 -4.54 -5.01 14.55
C GLU A 30 -4.53 -3.66 13.81
N VAL A 31 -5.56 -2.86 14.04
CA VAL A 31 -5.64 -1.51 13.47
C VAL A 31 -4.48 -0.66 13.98
N GLY A 32 -3.81 0.02 13.04
CA GLY A 32 -2.66 0.86 13.32
C GLY A 32 -1.31 0.19 13.05
N GLU A 33 -1.28 -1.14 12.94
CA GLU A 33 -0.08 -1.88 12.55
C GLU A 33 0.31 -1.59 11.09
N SER A 34 1.62 -1.60 10.85
CA SER A 34 2.18 -1.49 9.51
C SER A 34 2.52 -2.88 8.96
N VAL A 35 2.19 -3.10 7.70
CA VAL A 35 2.36 -4.39 7.02
C VAL A 35 2.99 -4.18 5.66
N ILE A 36 3.67 -5.22 5.16
CA ILE A 36 4.11 -5.29 3.77
C ILE A 36 3.08 -6.09 2.98
N VAL A 37 2.59 -5.51 1.90
CA VAL A 37 1.62 -6.13 1.00
C VAL A 37 2.22 -6.33 -0.38
N GLU A 38 1.79 -7.37 -1.09
CA GLU A 38 2.14 -7.53 -2.50
C GLU A 38 1.18 -6.72 -3.36
N THR A 39 1.70 -5.92 -4.28
CA THR A 39 0.88 -5.18 -5.25
C THR A 39 1.27 -5.58 -6.66
N SER A 40 0.49 -5.16 -7.66
CA SER A 40 0.88 -5.36 -9.07
C SER A 40 2.20 -4.68 -9.45
N ARG A 41 2.70 -3.74 -8.65
CA ARG A 41 3.98 -3.04 -8.86
C ARG A 41 5.14 -3.68 -8.08
N GLY A 42 4.85 -4.50 -7.08
CA GLY A 42 5.81 -5.04 -6.12
C GLY A 42 5.37 -4.82 -4.68
N PRO A 43 6.22 -5.17 -3.70
CA PRO A 43 5.94 -4.96 -2.29
C PRO A 43 5.79 -3.48 -1.94
N GLU A 44 4.74 -3.15 -1.19
CA GLU A 44 4.49 -1.80 -0.68
C GLU A 44 4.21 -1.82 0.84
N LEU A 45 4.59 -0.75 1.53
CA LEU A 45 4.28 -0.54 2.95
C LEU A 45 2.85 0.01 3.07
N ALA A 46 2.01 -0.63 3.87
CA ALA A 46 0.66 -0.18 4.13
C ALA A 46 0.32 -0.22 5.63
N ARG A 47 -0.71 0.50 6.03
CA ARG A 47 -1.22 0.50 7.40
C ARG A 47 -2.59 -0.16 7.49
N ILE A 48 -2.77 -1.05 8.47
CA ILE A 48 -4.05 -1.69 8.76
C ILE A 48 -5.02 -0.63 9.31
N VAL A 49 -6.16 -0.50 8.64
CA VAL A 49 -7.27 0.38 9.06
C VAL A 49 -8.55 -0.39 9.37
N ILE A 50 -8.65 -1.64 8.88
CA ILE A 50 -9.73 -2.57 9.22
C ILE A 50 -9.09 -3.93 9.49
N ALA A 51 -9.24 -4.45 10.70
CA ALA A 51 -8.67 -5.75 11.07
C ALA A 51 -9.43 -6.92 10.42
N PRO A 52 -8.80 -8.10 10.23
CA PRO A 52 -9.41 -9.23 9.54
C PRO A 52 -10.73 -9.71 10.13
N ASP A 53 -10.87 -9.68 11.46
CA ASP A 53 -12.08 -10.09 12.17
C ASP A 53 -13.24 -9.09 12.06
N GLN A 54 -12.99 -7.90 11.50
CA GLN A 54 -13.99 -6.83 11.38
C GLN A 54 -14.60 -6.72 9.97
N VAL A 55 -14.11 -7.49 9.00
CA VAL A 55 -14.60 -7.42 7.61
C VAL A 55 -15.81 -8.31 7.41
N VAL A 56 -16.92 -7.70 6.98
CA VAL A 56 -18.12 -8.43 6.55
C VAL A 56 -17.94 -8.86 5.10
N VAL A 57 -17.71 -10.15 4.90
CA VAL A 57 -17.46 -10.84 3.62
C VAL A 57 -18.42 -10.44 2.49
N ASN A 58 -19.66 -10.09 2.83
CA ASN A 58 -20.72 -9.81 1.86
C ASN A 58 -20.55 -8.47 1.11
N GLU A 59 -19.56 -7.65 1.47
CA GLU A 59 -19.25 -6.36 0.83
C GLU A 59 -17.99 -6.41 -0.05
N LEU A 60 -17.27 -7.54 -0.08
CA LEU A 60 -16.07 -7.69 -0.90
C LEU A 60 -16.47 -8.07 -2.33
N GLY A 61 -16.34 -7.11 -3.25
CA GLY A 61 -16.65 -7.29 -4.67
C GLY A 61 -15.57 -8.03 -5.48
N GLU A 62 -14.38 -8.27 -4.91
CA GLU A 62 -13.25 -8.87 -5.61
C GLU A 62 -12.92 -10.27 -5.11
N ASP A 63 -12.90 -11.24 -6.02
CA ASP A 63 -12.54 -12.63 -5.75
C ASP A 63 -11.02 -12.88 -5.71
N ASN A 64 -10.18 -11.91 -6.11
CA ASN A 64 -8.73 -12.06 -6.21
C ASN A 64 -7.97 -10.96 -5.46
N LEU A 65 -7.97 -11.05 -4.13
CA LEU A 65 -7.25 -10.14 -3.26
C LEU A 65 -5.77 -10.51 -3.21
N HIS A 66 -4.88 -9.52 -3.35
CA HIS A 66 -3.46 -9.72 -3.13
C HIS A 66 -3.16 -10.03 -1.64
N PRO A 67 -2.07 -10.76 -1.35
CA PRO A 67 -1.74 -11.15 0.02
C PRO A 67 -1.04 -10.03 0.80
N ILE A 68 -1.29 -10.00 2.10
CA ILE A 68 -0.38 -9.40 3.07
C ILE A 68 0.77 -10.39 3.29
N LEU A 69 2.00 -9.91 3.12
CA LEU A 69 3.20 -10.75 3.20
C LEU A 69 3.67 -10.93 4.64
N ARG A 70 3.73 -9.84 5.42
CA ARG A 70 4.20 -9.83 6.82
C ARG A 70 3.94 -8.49 7.52
N LEU A 71 4.13 -8.46 8.83
CA LEU A 71 4.30 -7.21 9.59
C LEU A 71 5.58 -6.47 9.14
N ALA A 72 5.50 -5.15 9.12
CA ALA A 72 6.65 -4.28 8.88
C ALA A 72 7.58 -4.29 10.10
N THR A 73 8.88 -4.36 9.86
CA THR A 73 9.91 -4.16 10.88
C THR A 73 10.24 -2.67 11.02
N GLU A 74 11.00 -2.32 12.07
CA GLU A 74 11.51 -0.95 12.22
C GLU A 74 12.38 -0.53 11.01
N ASP A 75 13.21 -1.43 10.50
CA ASP A 75 14.01 -1.19 9.27
C ASP A 75 13.13 -0.87 8.05
N ASP A 76 12.00 -1.57 7.87
CA ASP A 76 11.09 -1.26 6.75
C ASP A 76 10.50 0.15 6.88
N LEU A 77 10.17 0.56 8.11
CA LEU A 77 9.61 1.89 8.37
C LEU A 77 10.63 3.00 8.11
N VAL A 78 11.87 2.79 8.54
CA VAL A 78 12.98 3.70 8.27
C VAL A 78 13.23 3.77 6.76
N HIS A 79 13.30 2.62 6.10
CA HIS A 79 13.53 2.55 4.66
C HIS A 79 12.43 3.24 3.85
N ALA A 80 11.16 2.99 4.18
CA ALA A 80 10.03 3.65 3.53
C ALA A 80 10.03 5.17 3.75
N SER A 81 10.46 5.64 4.93
CA SER A 81 10.63 7.07 5.20
C SER A 81 11.72 7.68 4.30
N ASP A 82 12.85 6.99 4.13
CA ASP A 82 13.94 7.45 3.26
C ASP A 82 13.51 7.49 1.78
N LEU A 83 12.79 6.47 1.32
CA LEU A 83 12.21 6.42 -0.02
C LEU A 83 11.22 7.56 -0.25
N ALA A 84 10.34 7.84 0.72
CA ALA A 84 9.39 8.94 0.64
C ALA A 84 10.10 10.30 0.55
N ALA A 85 11.15 10.51 1.36
CA ALA A 85 11.95 11.74 1.30
C ALA A 85 12.60 11.92 -0.10
N ARG A 86 13.21 10.86 -0.63
CA ARG A 86 13.81 10.87 -1.98
C ARG A 86 12.78 11.15 -3.07
N ALA A 87 11.57 10.61 -2.96
CA ALA A 87 10.52 10.84 -3.94
C ALA A 87 10.05 12.30 -3.94
N GLU A 88 9.92 12.92 -2.76
CA GLU A 88 9.60 14.35 -2.62
C GLU A 88 10.72 15.24 -3.18
N GLU A 89 12.00 14.85 -3.03
CA GLU A 89 13.13 15.58 -3.63
C GLU A 89 13.11 15.55 -5.17
N LEU A 90 12.64 14.47 -5.78
CA LEU A 90 12.56 14.28 -7.23
C LEU A 90 11.31 14.89 -7.87
N LEU A 91 10.26 15.13 -7.08
CA LEU A 91 8.97 15.62 -7.57
C LEU A 91 9.05 16.95 -8.36
N PRO A 92 9.85 17.96 -7.97
CA PRO A 92 9.99 19.19 -8.74
C PRO A 92 10.57 18.96 -10.14
N GLU A 93 11.57 18.08 -10.26
CA GLU A 93 12.19 17.73 -11.55
C GLU A 93 11.22 16.93 -12.41
N ALA A 94 10.51 15.96 -11.83
CA ALA A 94 9.47 15.22 -12.52
C ALA A 94 8.36 16.12 -13.06
N ARG A 95 7.91 17.11 -12.28
CA ARG A 95 6.93 18.13 -12.72
C ARG A 95 7.45 18.92 -13.91
N ARG A 96 8.69 19.42 -13.83
CA ARG A 96 9.33 20.17 -14.90
C ARG A 96 9.40 19.35 -16.20
N ILE A 97 9.86 18.10 -16.12
CA ILE A 97 9.95 17.19 -17.28
C ILE A 97 8.56 16.95 -17.88
N ALA A 98 7.53 16.74 -17.06
CA ALA A 98 6.16 16.55 -17.53
C ALA A 98 5.59 17.78 -18.23
N GLU A 99 5.87 18.98 -17.72
CA GLU A 99 5.50 20.25 -18.35
C GLU A 99 6.23 20.44 -19.70
N GLU A 100 7.54 20.16 -19.75
CA GLU A 100 8.34 20.23 -20.98
C GLU A 100 7.88 19.20 -22.03
N ALA A 101 7.38 18.04 -21.59
CA ALA A 101 6.80 17.01 -22.44
C ALA A 101 5.37 17.33 -22.93
N GLY A 102 4.77 18.43 -22.46
CA GLY A 102 3.41 18.83 -22.84
C GLY A 102 2.32 17.93 -22.24
N LEU A 103 2.57 17.31 -21.09
CA LEU A 103 1.57 16.47 -20.41
C LEU A 103 0.36 17.32 -20.02
N GLU A 104 -0.84 16.92 -20.46
CA GLU A 104 -2.09 17.54 -20.03
C GLU A 104 -2.39 17.17 -18.56
N GLY A 105 -1.86 17.96 -17.62
CA GLY A 105 -2.06 17.75 -16.19
C GLY A 105 -0.88 18.22 -15.35
N ARG A 106 -0.89 17.84 -14.06
CA ARG A 106 0.23 18.07 -13.14
C ARG A 106 0.61 16.75 -12.50
N VAL A 107 1.92 16.49 -12.37
CA VAL A 107 2.42 15.40 -11.53
C VAL A 107 2.13 15.76 -10.07
N ASP A 108 1.12 15.13 -9.49
CA ASP A 108 0.74 15.37 -8.10
C ASP A 108 1.81 14.85 -7.14
N ARG A 109 2.30 13.63 -7.38
CA ARG A 109 3.22 12.90 -6.50
C ARG A 109 4.14 11.94 -7.26
N ALA A 110 5.28 11.62 -6.64
CA ALA A 110 6.12 10.47 -6.94
C ALA A 110 6.22 9.55 -5.71
N GLU A 111 6.30 8.25 -5.91
CA GLU A 111 6.44 7.25 -4.85
C GLU A 111 7.33 6.12 -5.35
N PHE A 112 7.96 5.39 -4.41
CA PHE A 112 8.72 4.19 -4.71
C PHE A 112 8.03 2.96 -4.11
N THR A 113 8.22 1.81 -4.75
CA THR A 113 7.99 0.50 -4.11
C THR A 113 8.96 0.29 -2.95
N LEU A 114 8.64 -0.62 -2.02
CA LEU A 114 9.49 -0.89 -0.86
C LEU A 114 10.86 -1.47 -1.24
N ASP A 115 10.94 -2.19 -2.36
CA ASP A 115 12.19 -2.66 -2.95
C ASP A 115 13.01 -1.56 -3.65
N GLY A 116 12.41 -0.40 -3.93
CA GLY A 116 13.05 0.73 -4.60
C GLY A 116 13.33 0.53 -6.09
N GLU A 117 12.79 -0.51 -6.72
CA GLU A 117 12.98 -0.79 -8.16
C GLU A 117 12.07 0.04 -9.07
N ARG A 118 10.95 0.58 -8.56
CA ARG A 118 9.93 1.29 -9.35
C ARG A 118 9.43 2.56 -8.67
#